data_AF-A0A1I0FG65-F1
#
_entry.id   AF-A0A1I0FG65-F1
#
_cell.length_a   1.000
_cell.length_b   1.000
_cell.length_c   1.000
_cell.angle_alpha   90.00
_cell.angle_beta   90.00
_cell.angle_gamma   90.00
#
_symmetry.space_group_name_H-M   'P 1'
#
loop_
_entity.id
_entity.type
_entity.pdbx_description
1 polymer ?
#
loop_
_entity_poly.entity_id
_entity_poly.type
_entity_poly.pdbx_seq_one_letter_code
_entity_poly.pdbx_strand_id
1 'polypeptide(L)' 'MIGDVYDYNSQRVYIMSGEKRIIIPFVGSQEYQEALKNGMRIGATVVFDNQKNRIIRFL' A
#
# COMPACT_ATOMS: atom_id res chain seq x y z
N MET A 1 -0.31 -1.61 -11.07
CA MET A 1 0.62 -2.68 -10.65
C MET A 1 -0.02 -3.47 -9.53
N ILE A 2 0.46 -4.70 -9.29
CA ILE A 2 0.01 -5.57 -8.20
C ILE A 2 1.24 -5.98 -7.39
N GLY A 3 1.08 -6.13 -6.08
CA GLY A 3 2.13 -6.61 -5.20
C GLY A 3 1.59 -6.91 -3.82
N ASP A 4 2.46 -7.33 -2.91
CA ASP A 4 2.09 -7.72 -1.55
C ASP A 4 2.69 -6.76 -0.54
N VAL A 5 1.90 -6.38 0.46
CA VAL A 5 2.35 -5.53 1.56
C VAL A 5 3.33 -6.32 2.43
N TYR A 6 4.55 -5.80 2.60
CA TYR A 6 5.55 -6.44 3.48
C TYR A 6 5.83 -5.65 4.75
N ASP A 7 5.50 -4.35 4.78
CA ASP A 7 5.61 -3.48 5.96
C ASP A 7 4.71 -2.24 5.78
N TYR A 8 4.40 -1.52 6.86
CA TYR A 8 3.75 -0.21 6.81
C TYR A 8 3.85 0.55 8.14
N ASN A 9 3.65 1.86 8.08
CA ASN A 9 3.39 2.70 9.24
C ASN A 9 2.36 3.78 8.89
N SER A 10 2.09 4.70 9.82
CA SER A 10 1.10 5.77 9.62
C SER A 10 1.40 6.75 8.48
N GLN A 11 2.60 6.71 7.90
CA GLN A 11 3.04 7.62 6.84
C GLN A 11 3.17 6.93 5.48
N ARG A 12 3.30 5.61 5.42
CA ARG A 12 3.53 4.88 4.15
C ARG A 12 3.27 3.38 4.26
N VAL A 13 3.01 2.77 3.11
CA VAL A 13 3.00 1.32 2.92
C VAL A 13 4.19 0.88 2.05
N TYR A 14 4.75 -0.28 2.37
CA TYR A 14 5.81 -0.91 1.61
C TYR A 14 5.27 -2.16 0.91
N ILE A 15 5.52 -2.24 -0.39
CA ILE A 15 4.95 -3.26 -1.27
C ILE A 15 6.07 -3.97 -2.04
N MET A 16 6.04 -5.29 -2.07
CA MET A 16 6.85 -6.11 -2.97
C MET A 16 6.05 -6.41 -4.23
N SER A 17 6.56 -6.00 -5.40
CA SER A 17 5.98 -6.33 -6.71
C SER A 17 7.01 -7.10 -7.53
N GLY A 18 7.00 -8.43 -7.43
CA GLY A 18 8.11 -9.26 -7.89
C GLY A 18 9.36 -8.96 -7.04
N GLU A 19 10.49 -8.64 -7.68
CA GLU A 19 11.72 -8.27 -6.98
C GLU A 19 11.80 -6.77 -6.62
N LYS A 20 10.81 -5.96 -7.04
CA LYS A 20 10.82 -4.51 -6.84
C LYS A 20 10.20 -4.13 -5.50
N ARG A 21 10.91 -3.30 -4.74
CA ARG A 21 10.42 -2.63 -3.54
C ARG A 21 9.77 -1.30 -3.91
N ILE A 22 8.49 -1.17 -3.62
CA ILE A 22 7.70 0.05 -3.85
C ILE A 22 7.30 0.65 -2.50
N ILE A 23 7.35 1.97 -2.40
CA ILE A 23 6.93 2.72 -1.22
C ILE A 23 5.86 3.71 -1.66
N ILE A 24 4.68 3.63 -1.06
CA ILE A 24 3.59 4.57 -1.31
C ILE A 24 3.35 5.38 -0.04
N PRO A 25 3.59 6.70 -0.05
CA PRO A 25 3.28 7.57 1.08
C PRO A 25 1.77 7.78 1.20
N PHE A 26 1.30 7.94 2.43
CA PHE A 26 -0.03 8.44 2.73
C PHE A 26 0.00 9.96 2.81
N VAL A 27 -0.99 10.62 2.20
CA VAL A 27 -1.16 12.08 2.24
C VAL A 27 -1.50 12.55 3.66
N GLY A 28 -2.13 11.69 4.47
CA GLY A 28 -2.43 11.99 5.86
C GLY A 28 -2.92 10.78 6.65
N SER A 29 -3.20 11.02 7.94
CA SER A 29 -3.65 9.97 8.86
C SER A 29 -4.98 9.34 8.43
N GLN A 30 -5.85 10.09 7.77
CA GLN A 30 -7.12 9.58 7.24
C GLN A 30 -6.89 8.47 6.20
N GLU A 31 -5.98 8.67 5.25
CA GLU A 31 -5.69 7.68 4.20
C GLU A 31 -5.09 6.40 4.80
N TYR A 32 -4.24 6.53 5.83
CA TYR A 32 -3.74 5.39 6.59
C TYR A 32 -4.88 4.59 7.26
N GLN A 33 -5.81 5.29 7.93
CA GLN A 33 -6.95 4.64 8.58
C GLN A 33 -7.91 3.99 7.58
N GLU A 34 -8.13 4.63 6.43
CA GLU A 34 -8.91 4.07 5.33
C GLU A 34 -8.23 2.83 4.74
N ALA A 35 -6.91 2.84 4.55
CA ALA A 35 -6.16 1.69 4.08
C ALA A 35 -6.31 0.49 5.04
N LEU A 36 -6.17 0.71 6.35
CA LEU A 36 -6.40 -0.33 7.37
C LEU A 36 -7.83 -0.90 7.30
N LYS A 37 -8.84 -0.04 7.24
CA LYS A 37 -10.25 -0.46 7.12
C LYS A 37 -10.52 -1.24 5.84
N ASN A 38 -9.82 -0.89 4.76
CA ASN A 38 -9.95 -1.52 3.45
C ASN A 38 -9.11 -2.80 3.29
N GLY A 39 -8.48 -3.30 4.37
CA GLY A 39 -7.80 -4.60 4.36
C GLY A 39 -6.29 -4.55 4.28
N MET A 40 -5.66 -3.37 4.46
CA MET A 40 -4.21 -3.29 4.60
C MET A 40 -3.73 -4.06 5.82
N ARG A 41 -2.89 -5.06 5.57
CA ARG A 41 -2.16 -5.84 6.58
C ARG A 41 -0.92 -6.45 5.91
N ILE A 42 0.07 -6.87 6.69
CA ILE A 42 1.23 -7.61 6.16
C ILE A 42 0.73 -8.86 5.44
N GLY A 43 1.24 -9.11 4.23
CA GLY A 43 0.82 -10.19 3.35
C GLY A 43 -0.44 -9.93 2.53
N ALA A 44 -1.10 -8.78 2.68
CA ALA A 44 -2.23 -8.42 1.82
C ALA A 44 -1.75 -8.09 0.40
N THR A 45 -2.45 -8.63 -0.59
CA THR A 45 -2.23 -8.25 -1.98
C THR A 45 -2.92 -6.92 -2.28
N VAL A 46 -2.24 -6.02 -2.98
CA VAL A 46 -2.69 -4.66 -3.25
C VAL A 46 -2.52 -4.32 -4.73
N VAL A 47 -3.54 -3.66 -5.28
CA VAL A 47 -3.48 -3.05 -6.60
C VAL A 47 -3.22 -1.55 -6.42
N PHE A 48 -2.20 -1.02 -7.09
CA PHE A 48 -1.75 0.36 -6.93
C PHE A 48 -1.28 0.99 -8.25
N ASP A 49 -1.33 2.31 -8.33
CA ASP A 49 -0.75 3.12 -9.40
C ASP A 49 0.63 3.62 -8.96
N ASN A 50 1.68 3.09 -9.59
CA ASN A 50 3.07 3.45 -9.27
C ASN A 50 3.49 4.81 -9.83
N GLN A 51 2.83 5.31 -10.89
CA GLN A 51 3.15 6.63 -11.44
C GLN A 51 2.56 7.73 -10.57
N LYS A 52 1.38 7.47 -9.99
CA LYS A 52 0.66 8.41 -9.12
C LYS A 52 0.89 8.17 -7.63
N ASN A 53 1.70 7.17 -7.26
CA ASN A 53 1.91 6.74 -5.87
C ASN A 53 0.59 6.61 -5.10
N ARG A 54 -0.35 5.83 -5.62
CA ARG A 54 -1.70 5.73 -5.03
C ARG A 54 -2.18 4.30 -4.95
N ILE A 55 -2.74 3.92 -3.80
CA ILE A 55 -3.44 2.65 -3.65
C ILE A 55 -4.78 2.71 -4.40
N ILE A 56 -5.12 1.65 -5.13
CA ILE A 56 -6.41 1.52 -5.82
C ILE A 56 -7.36 0.66 -4.98
N ARG A 57 -6.90 -0.51 -4.52
CA ARG A 57 -7.65 -1.40 -3.60
C ARG A 57 -6.75 -2.49 -3.02
N PHE A 58 -7.14 -3.04 -1.88
CA PHE A 58 -6.62 -4.29 -1.35
C PHE A 58 -7.52 -5.45 -1.77
N LEU A 59 -6.96 -6.66 -1.89
CA LEU A 59 -7.64 -7.90 -2.28
C LEU A 59 -7.83 -8.84 -1.07
#